data_AF-A0A1V5LLK8-F1
#
_entry.id   AF-A0A1V5LLK8-F1
#
_cell.length_a   1.000
_cell.length_b   1.000
_cell.length_c   1.000
_cell.angle_alpha   90.00
_cell.angle_beta   90.00
_cell.angle_gamma   90.00
#
_symmetry.space_group_name_H-M   'P 1'
#
loop_
_entity.id
_entity.type
_entity.pdbx_description
1 polymer ?
#
loop_
_entity_poly.entity_id
_entity_poly.type
_entity_poly.pdbx_seq_one_letter_code
_entity_poly.pdbx_strand_id
1 'polypeptide(L)'
;MTFTVTDPGRFRAVTFGLHLLAAVRDLHADSLVIREAGMNRLDGDSRLTRALIEGAKVEKLLAIARAEEARFIERRRPYLLY
;
A
#
# COMPACT_ATOMS: atom_id res chain seq x y z
N MET A 1 -18.63 6.47 -3.91
CA MET A 1 -18.49 5.06 -4.33
C MET A 1 -18.35 4.21 -3.07
N THR A 2 -19.08 3.10 -2.96
CA THR A 2 -19.00 2.19 -1.81
C THR A 2 -18.40 0.88 -2.26
N PHE A 3 -17.41 0.37 -1.52
CA PHE A 3 -16.83 -0.95 -1.76
C PHE A 3 -17.33 -1.92 -0.70
N THR A 4 -17.84 -3.08 -1.12
CA THR A 4 -18.28 -4.16 -0.23
C THR A 4 -17.38 -5.37 -0.44
N VAL A 5 -16.74 -5.84 0.63
CA VAL A 5 -15.90 -7.04 0.59
C VAL A 5 -16.79 -8.27 0.73
N THR A 6 -16.77 -9.15 -0.27
CA THR A 6 -17.62 -10.36 -0.31
C THR A 6 -16.89 -11.63 0.15
N ASP A 7 -15.55 -11.64 0.10
CA ASP A 7 -14.70 -12.73 0.60
C ASP A 7 -13.52 -12.15 1.39
N PRO A 8 -13.61 -12.14 2.74
CA PRO A 8 -12.56 -11.58 3.59
C PRO A 8 -11.26 -12.38 3.55
N GLY A 9 -11.31 -13.70 3.33
CA GLY A 9 -10.14 -14.57 3.35
C GLY A 9 -9.21 -14.35 2.15
N ARG A 10 -9.77 -13.84 1.04
CA ARG A 10 -9.04 -13.51 -0.18
C ARG A 10 -8.72 -12.02 -0.30
N PHE A 11 -9.43 -11.16 0.41
CA PHE A 11 -9.24 -9.72 0.29
C PHE A 11 -7.92 -9.24 0.92
N ARG A 12 -7.20 -8.38 0.19
CA ARG A 12 -5.94 -7.78 0.62
C ARG A 12 -6.06 -6.25 0.56
N ALA A 13 -6.41 -5.64 1.69
CA ALA A 13 -6.76 -4.22 1.76
C ALA A 13 -5.65 -3.27 1.26
N VAL A 14 -4.39 -3.52 1.66
CA VAL A 14 -3.25 -2.69 1.25
C VAL A 14 -2.98 -2.85 -0.26
N THR A 15 -3.02 -4.07 -0.78
CA THR A 15 -2.88 -4.34 -2.22
C THR A 15 -3.96 -3.61 -3.02
N PHE A 16 -5.22 -3.70 -2.57
CA PHE A 16 -6.33 -2.98 -3.19
C PHE A 16 -6.12 -1.46 -3.16
N GLY A 17 -5.72 -0.90 -2.02
CA GLY A 17 -5.45 0.54 -1.88
C GLY A 17 -4.35 1.03 -2.82
N LEU A 18 -3.26 0.27 -2.98
CA LEU A 18 -2.18 0.60 -3.91
C LEU A 18 -2.62 0.56 -5.37
N HIS A 19 -3.44 -0.42 -5.76
CA HIS A 19 -4.06 -0.45 -7.09
C HIS A 19 -4.99 0.74 -7.31
N LEU A 20 -5.81 1.08 -6.32
CA LEU A 20 -6.72 2.21 -6.40
C LEU A 20 -5.96 3.54 -6.57
N LEU A 21 -4.92 3.77 -5.77
CA LEU A 21 -4.09 4.98 -5.85
C LEU A 21 -3.38 5.07 -7.20
N ALA A 22 -2.82 3.96 -7.69
CA ALA A 22 -2.21 3.91 -9.02
C ALA A 22 -3.24 4.22 -10.12
N ALA A 23 -4.43 3.62 -10.08
CA ALA A 23 -5.48 3.86 -11.07
C ALA A 23 -6.00 5.30 -11.04
N VAL A 24 -6.22 5.89 -9.85
CA VAL A 24 -6.64 7.29 -9.71
C VAL A 24 -5.58 8.23 -10.25
N ARG A 25 -4.30 7.97 -9.96
CA ARG A 25 -3.19 8.75 -10.53
C ARG A 25 -3.16 8.65 -12.06
N ASP A 26 -3.31 7.44 -12.61
CA ASP A 26 -3.21 7.23 -14.05
C ASP A 26 -4.40 7.85 -14.82
N LEU A 27 -5.60 7.87 -14.22
CA LEU A 27 -6.81 8.45 -14.81
C LEU A 27 -6.96 9.96 -14.56
N HIS A 28 -6.46 10.45 -13.43
CA HIS A 28 -6.66 11.83 -12.95
C HIS A 28 -5.38 12.38 -12.31
N ALA A 29 -4.27 12.37 -13.06
CA ALA A 29 -2.94 12.74 -12.57
C ALA A 29 -2.92 14.10 -11.85
N ASP A 30 -3.64 15.09 -12.38
CA ASP A 30 -3.64 16.47 -11.85
C ASP A 30 -4.51 16.63 -10.58
N SER A 31 -5.32 15.64 -10.23
CA SER A 31 -6.26 15.70 -9.11
C SER A 31 -5.78 14.96 -7.87
N LEU A 32 -4.86 13.99 -8.02
CA LEU A 32 -4.35 13.21 -6.89
C LEU A 32 -3.23 13.96 -6.18
N VAL A 33 -3.58 14.65 -5.09
CA VAL A 33 -2.60 15.32 -4.23
C VAL A 33 -2.23 14.44 -3.04
N ILE A 34 -1.03 13.87 -3.07
CA ILE A 34 -0.47 13.08 -1.96
C ILE A 34 0.44 13.97 -1.12
N ARG A 35 0.11 14.16 0.16
CA ARG A 35 0.97 14.88 1.11
C ARG A 35 1.94 13.91 1.76
N GLU A 36 3.22 13.96 1.37
CA GLU A 36 4.25 13.02 1.81
C GLU A 36 4.28 12.83 3.34
N ALA A 37 4.27 13.91 4.12
CA ALA A 37 4.32 13.84 5.59
C ALA A 37 3.10 13.13 6.20
N GLY A 38 1.90 13.40 5.68
CA GLY A 38 0.69 12.72 6.13
C GLY A 38 0.71 11.24 5.77
N MET A 39 1.26 10.93 4.60
CA MET A 39 1.28 9.57 4.08
C MET A 39 2.30 8.69 4.81
N ASN A 40 3.50 9.23 5.04
CA ASN A 40 4.55 8.58 5.82
C ASN A 40 4.12 8.29 7.26
N ARG A 41 3.25 9.12 7.85
CA ARG A 41 2.70 8.86 9.19
C ARG A 41 1.80 7.62 9.21
N LEU A 42 1.10 7.33 8.12
CA LEU A 42 0.24 6.15 8.02
C LEU A 42 1.04 4.90 7.63
N ASP A 43 1.97 5.03 6.67
CA ASP A 43 2.74 3.91 6.14
C ASP A 43 3.94 3.52 7.02
N GLY A 44 4.35 4.42 7.94
CA GLY A 44 5.47 4.21 8.85
C GLY A 44 6.86 4.43 8.23
N ASP A 45 6.94 4.70 6.92
CA ASP A 45 8.18 5.02 6.19
C ASP A 45 7.89 5.79 4.89
N SER A 46 8.92 6.45 4.37
CA SER A 46 8.93 7.25 3.13
C SER A 46 9.08 6.45 1.84
N ARG A 47 9.60 5.21 1.87
CA ARG A 47 9.90 4.44 0.64
C ARG A 47 8.69 4.21 -0.25
N LEU A 48 7.54 3.85 0.32
CA LEU A 48 6.31 3.58 -0.43
C LEU A 48 5.71 4.87 -0.99
N THR A 49 5.55 5.88 -0.12
CA THR A 49 5.05 7.20 -0.47
C THR A 49 5.84 7.86 -1.60
N ARG A 50 7.18 7.82 -1.52
CA ARG A 50 8.06 8.38 -2.56
C ARG A 50 7.87 7.66 -3.89
N ALA A 51 7.88 6.32 -3.87
CA ALA A 51 7.65 5.56 -5.09
C ALA A 51 6.29 5.88 -5.72
N LEU A 52 5.24 6.08 -4.91
CA LEU A 52 3.92 6.47 -5.39
C LEU A 52 3.92 7.86 -6.03
N ILE A 53 4.52 8.86 -5.36
CA ILE A 53 4.64 10.25 -5.84
C ILE A 53 5.47 10.33 -7.14
N GLU A 54 6.56 9.56 -7.21
CA GLU A 54 7.43 9.45 -8.40
C GLU A 54 6.76 8.76 -9.60
N GLY A 55 5.50 8.34 -9.47
CA GLY A 55 4.78 7.70 -10.57
C GLY A 55 5.21 6.25 -10.80
N ALA A 56 5.76 5.56 -9.80
CA ALA A 56 6.11 4.15 -9.95
C ALA A 56 4.90 3.30 -10.36
N LYS A 57 5.15 2.29 -11.21
CA LYS A 57 4.14 1.30 -11.56
C LYS A 57 3.71 0.51 -10.32
N VAL A 58 2.46 0.04 -10.33
CA VAL A 58 1.86 -0.62 -9.17
C VAL A 58 2.65 -1.85 -8.72
N GLU A 59 3.28 -2.58 -9.64
CA GLU A 59 4.10 -3.75 -9.35
C GLU A 59 5.28 -3.42 -8.42
N LYS A 60 5.90 -2.23 -8.61
CA LYS A 60 6.98 -1.76 -7.74
C LYS A 60 6.43 -1.40 -6.35
N LEU A 61 5.28 -0.76 -6.26
CA LEU A 61 4.63 -0.44 -4.98
C LEU A 61 4.29 -1.73 -4.20
N LEU A 62 3.74 -2.73 -4.90
CA LEU A 62 3.42 -4.03 -4.32
C LEU A 62 4.67 -4.77 -3.87
N ALA A 63 5.78 -4.69 -4.61
CA ALA A 63 7.04 -5.30 -4.21
C ALA A 63 7.57 -4.68 -2.90
N ILE A 64 7.49 -3.36 -2.75
CA ILE A 64 7.87 -2.66 -1.50
C ILE A 64 7.02 -3.17 -0.33
N ALA A 65 5.70 -3.17 -0.50
CA ALA A 65 4.76 -3.59 0.55
C ALA A 65 4.95 -5.07 0.96
N ARG A 66 5.08 -5.97 -0.02
CA ARG A 66 5.30 -7.42 0.23
C ARG A 66 6.62 -7.69 0.94
N ALA A 67 7.68 -6.93 0.61
CA ALA A 67 8.96 -7.10 1.27
C ALA A 67 8.90 -6.70 2.76
N GLU A 68 8.18 -5.62 3.10
CA GLU A 68 7.94 -5.24 4.50
C GLU A 68 7.07 -6.26 5.23
N GLU A 69 6.00 -6.74 4.59
CA GLU A 69 5.13 -7.78 5.14
C GLU A 69 5.92 -9.06 5.45
N ALA A 70 6.74 -9.55 4.50
CA ALA A 70 7.56 -10.74 4.69
C ALA A 70 8.55 -10.56 5.86
N ARG A 71 9.23 -9.40 5.95
CA ARG A 71 10.10 -9.08 7.09
C ARG A 71 9.35 -9.08 8.41
N PHE A 72 8.13 -8.54 8.44
CA PHE A 72 7.31 -8.52 9.65
C PHE A 72 6.85 -9.92 10.04
N ILE A 73 6.38 -10.72 9.07
CA ILE A 73 5.97 -12.11 9.29
C ILE A 73 7.10 -12.93 9.90
N GLU A 74 8.34 -12.78 9.41
CA GLU A 74 9.47 -13.51 9.99
C GLU A 74 9.82 -12.99 11.39
N ARG A 75 9.92 -11.66 11.56
CA ARG A 75 10.25 -11.04 12.86
C ARG A 75 9.23 -11.37 13.95
N ARG A 76 7.94 -11.50 13.61
CA ARG A 76 6.90 -11.76 14.62
C ARG A 76 6.89 -13.21 15.12
N ARG A 77 7.51 -14.16 14.40
CA ARG A 77 7.41 -15.61 14.72
C ARG A 77 7.75 -15.96 16.17
N PRO A 78 8.83 -15.44 16.79
CA PRO A 78 9.15 -15.77 18.18
C PRO A 78 8.15 -15.23 19.21
N TYR A 79 7.28 -14.31 18.79
CA TYR A 79 6.32 -13.60 19.64
C TYR A 79 4.88 -14.08 19.44
N LEU A 80 4.65 -15.09 18.60
CA LEU A 80 3.33 -15.66 18.38
C LEU A 80 2.95 -16.55 19.56
N LEU A 81 1.77 -16.30 20.14
CA LEU A 81 1.18 -17.11 21.20
C LEU A 81 0.04 -18.02 20.69
N TYR A 82 -0.34 -17.86 19.41
CA TYR A 82 -1.35 -18.61 18.69
C TYR A 82 -1.02 -18.64 17.19
#